data_AF-A0A9E4L538-F1
#
_entry.id   AF-A0A9E4L538-F1
#
_cell.length_a   1.000
_cell.length_b   1.000
_cell.length_c   1.000
_cell.angle_alpha   90.00
_cell.angle_beta   90.00
_cell.angle_gamma   90.00
#
_symmetry.space_group_name_H-M   'P 1'
#
loop_
_entity.id
_entity.type
_entity.pdbx_description
1 polymer ?
#
loop_
_entity_poly.entity_id
_entity_poly.type
_entity_poly.pdbx_seq_one_letter_code
_entity_poly.pdbx_strand_id
1 'polypeptide(L)'
;SAKPLLYKFTGTWGNHEGSMLLWVWILALYGALVAAFGRNLPPAFRARVLGVQALIGLGFLVFVVATSNPFLRLDPAPPDGGDLNPLLQDPGLAFHPPLLYLGYVGLSMAFAFAVAALIEGRVDAAWARWVRPWTLLSWCALTAGIALGSWWAYYELGWGGFWFWDPVENASFMPWLMATALLHSSIVAEKRDALKSWTVLLAILAFSLSLLGTFLVRSGVLTSVHSFASDPARGIYILIFLVIVTGGSLTLYAWRAPGMRAGGSFRPLSREGSLLVNNLLLAVGCATVFIGTLYPLILDALADTKVSVGPPFFESTFVPLMIPLLLVMAAGPLMAWKRAGPGAVLRRLALSLVCAAAVAAAVAASGGGPWGAILGMALAGWVAAGVLAELAARVRLFRVPLAESARRFAGLPRAAWAMSIAHLGVAVLVAGTVGAGNWQSEREQAMHPGDTVALAGYEFALLGVGDMPGPNYLARRATVGVSRGGAEVALLLPERRHYPVQDTWTTEAAIHTTWLADLYVVVGADAPGGGTAIRIHHNPLVPWIWIGALVMVAGGAVSLSDRRHRVGAPVRRRRPAPAAAAAAGD
;
A
#
# COMPACT_ATOMS: atom_id res chain seq x y z
N SER A 1 -7.71 -31.03 16.65
CA SER A 1 -7.77 -29.54 16.65
C SER A 1 -9.20 -29.00 16.63
N ALA A 2 -9.59 -28.33 17.73
CA ALA A 2 -10.86 -27.62 17.92
C ALA A 2 -10.94 -26.26 17.20
N LYS A 3 -9.86 -25.87 16.49
CA LYS A 3 -9.77 -24.62 15.74
C LYS A 3 -10.92 -24.45 14.72
N PRO A 4 -11.51 -23.25 14.58
CA PRO A 4 -12.49 -22.94 13.53
C PRO A 4 -12.01 -23.26 12.10
N LEU A 5 -12.94 -23.59 11.20
CA LEU A 5 -12.63 -24.02 9.83
C LEU A 5 -11.86 -22.98 9.02
N LEU A 6 -12.19 -21.69 9.17
CA LEU A 6 -11.49 -20.60 8.52
C LEU A 6 -9.98 -20.70 8.78
N TYR A 7 -9.59 -20.85 10.05
CA TYR A 7 -8.18 -20.90 10.45
C TYR A 7 -7.48 -22.22 10.11
N LYS A 8 -8.24 -23.29 9.82
CA LYS A 8 -7.69 -24.52 9.22
C LYS A 8 -7.28 -24.29 7.77
N PHE A 9 -8.09 -23.54 7.00
CA PHE A 9 -7.77 -23.20 5.62
C PHE A 9 -6.66 -22.15 5.54
N THR A 10 -6.76 -21.06 6.30
CA THR A 10 -5.76 -19.98 6.30
C THR A 10 -4.44 -20.43 6.92
N GLY A 11 -4.45 -21.48 7.75
CA GLY A 11 -3.26 -22.17 8.21
C GLY A 11 -2.34 -22.64 7.07
N THR A 12 -2.86 -22.85 5.86
CA THR A 12 -2.06 -23.19 4.67
C THR A 12 -1.12 -22.07 4.20
N TRP A 13 -1.26 -20.84 4.70
CA TRP A 13 -0.30 -19.75 4.51
C TRP A 13 0.07 -19.02 5.81
N GLY A 14 -0.38 -19.54 6.95
CA GLY A 14 -0.04 -19.00 8.28
C GLY A 14 1.39 -19.30 8.71
N ASN A 15 2.01 -20.34 8.15
CA ASN A 15 3.42 -20.66 8.37
C ASN A 15 4.31 -20.24 7.18
N HIS A 16 5.61 -20.38 7.36
CA HIS A 16 6.59 -20.01 6.35
C HIS A 16 6.41 -20.81 5.06
N GLU A 17 6.38 -22.14 5.15
CA GLU A 17 6.36 -23.07 4.02
C GLU A 17 5.10 -22.90 3.17
N GLY A 18 3.95 -22.78 3.83
CA GLY A 18 2.67 -22.55 3.19
C GLY A 18 2.60 -21.19 2.50
N SER A 19 3.12 -20.13 3.14
CA SER A 19 3.18 -18.80 2.52
C SER A 19 4.03 -18.78 1.24
N MET A 20 5.12 -19.56 1.18
CA MET A 20 5.95 -19.68 -0.03
C MET A 20 5.25 -20.47 -1.13
N LEU A 21 4.40 -21.43 -0.77
CA LEU A 21 3.55 -22.11 -1.74
C LEU A 21 2.49 -21.15 -2.32
N LEU A 22 1.87 -20.32 -1.48
CA LEU A 22 0.97 -19.25 -1.94
C LEU A 22 1.71 -18.26 -2.85
N TRP A 23 2.95 -17.91 -2.52
CA TRP A 23 3.81 -17.06 -3.34
C TRP A 23 4.03 -17.64 -4.76
N VAL A 24 4.40 -18.92 -4.85
CA VAL A 24 4.57 -19.64 -6.13
C VAL A 24 3.24 -19.73 -6.88
N TRP A 25 2.13 -20.01 -6.19
CA TRP A 25 0.81 -20.08 -6.81
C TRP A 25 0.40 -18.75 -7.45
N ILE A 26 0.61 -17.62 -6.76
CA ILE A 26 0.34 -16.29 -7.29
C ILE A 26 1.26 -15.98 -8.48
N LEU A 27 2.54 -16.37 -8.40
CA LEU A 27 3.49 -16.17 -9.50
C LEU A 27 3.05 -16.92 -10.76
N ALA A 28 2.60 -18.16 -10.61
CA ALA A 28 2.03 -18.98 -11.66
C ALA A 28 0.73 -18.40 -12.20
N LEU A 29 -0.14 -17.85 -11.33
CA LEU A 29 -1.35 -17.13 -11.73
C LEU A 29 -1.02 -15.96 -12.65
N TYR A 30 -0.07 -15.10 -12.28
CA TYR A 30 0.35 -13.98 -13.14
C TYR A 30 0.90 -14.46 -14.50
N GLY A 31 1.71 -15.52 -14.51
CA GLY A 31 2.18 -16.16 -15.74
C GLY A 31 1.02 -16.68 -16.61
N ALA A 32 0.05 -17.36 -15.99
CA ALA A 32 -1.15 -17.87 -16.67
C ALA A 32 -2.02 -16.73 -17.22
N LEU A 33 -2.17 -15.61 -16.50
CA LEU A 33 -2.89 -14.43 -16.98
C LEU A 33 -2.22 -13.83 -18.23
N VAL A 34 -0.89 -13.71 -18.26
CA VAL A 34 -0.17 -13.29 -19.48
C VAL A 34 -0.34 -14.30 -20.61
N ALA A 35 -0.31 -15.60 -20.32
CA ALA A 35 -0.52 -16.61 -21.33
C ALA A 35 -1.96 -16.59 -21.90
N ALA A 36 -2.97 -16.34 -21.07
CA ALA A 36 -4.36 -16.29 -21.51
C ALA A 36 -4.67 -14.99 -22.28
N PHE A 37 -4.25 -13.84 -21.75
CA PHE A 37 -4.68 -12.53 -22.24
C PHE A 37 -3.63 -11.81 -23.11
N GLY A 38 -2.37 -12.23 -23.09
CA GLY A 38 -1.25 -11.61 -23.82
C GLY A 38 -1.18 -11.91 -25.32
N ARG A 39 -2.28 -12.27 -25.98
CA ARG A 39 -2.30 -12.67 -27.42
C ARG A 39 -1.87 -11.56 -28.39
N ASN A 40 -1.94 -10.30 -27.97
CA ASN A 40 -1.54 -9.14 -28.78
C ASN A 40 -0.05 -8.78 -28.64
N LEU A 41 0.69 -9.47 -27.78
CA LEU A 41 2.13 -9.29 -27.67
C LEU A 41 2.82 -10.03 -28.82
N PRO A 42 3.92 -9.49 -29.38
CA PRO A 42 4.75 -10.23 -30.32
C PRO A 42 5.11 -11.61 -29.74
N PRO A 43 4.98 -12.73 -30.48
CA PRO A 43 5.19 -14.07 -29.92
C PRO A 43 6.54 -14.25 -29.23
N ALA A 44 7.61 -13.72 -29.82
CA ALA A 44 8.96 -13.77 -29.24
C ALA A 44 9.06 -12.97 -27.93
N PHE A 45 8.47 -11.77 -27.86
CA PHE A 45 8.45 -10.96 -26.65
C PHE A 45 7.64 -11.64 -25.54
N ARG A 46 6.46 -12.18 -25.87
CA ARG A 46 5.64 -12.93 -24.94
C ARG A 46 6.37 -14.16 -24.38
N ALA A 47 7.08 -14.91 -25.22
CA ALA A 47 7.88 -16.04 -24.79
C ALA A 47 8.99 -15.62 -23.81
N ARG A 48 9.66 -14.48 -24.05
CA ARG A 48 10.66 -13.93 -23.12
C ARG A 48 10.05 -13.53 -21.78
N VAL A 49 8.90 -12.85 -21.77
CA VAL A 49 8.20 -12.48 -20.53
C VAL A 49 7.85 -13.71 -19.70
N LEU A 50 7.22 -14.71 -20.34
CA LEU A 50 6.87 -15.97 -19.66
C LEU A 50 8.10 -16.76 -19.22
N GLY A 51 9.18 -16.74 -20.01
CA GLY A 51 10.45 -17.37 -19.66
C GLY A 51 11.09 -16.74 -18.41
N VAL A 52 11.14 -15.41 -18.32
CA VAL A 52 11.65 -14.73 -17.12
C VAL A 52 10.76 -15.03 -15.91
N GLN A 53 9.43 -14.99 -16.06
CA GLN A 53 8.50 -15.36 -14.99
C GLN A 53 8.71 -16.82 -14.53
N ALA A 54 8.94 -17.74 -15.46
CA ALA A 54 9.21 -19.14 -15.17
C ALA A 54 10.56 -19.36 -14.48
N LEU A 55 11.60 -18.59 -14.83
CA LEU A 55 12.90 -18.64 -14.14
C LEU A 55 12.79 -18.18 -12.68
N ILE A 56 12.02 -17.12 -12.42
CA ILE A 56 11.70 -16.70 -11.05
C ILE A 56 10.95 -17.82 -10.31
N GLY A 57 9.97 -18.45 -10.99
CA GLY A 57 9.18 -19.54 -10.41
C GLY A 57 10.01 -20.78 -10.11
N LEU A 58 10.94 -21.14 -10.99
CA LEU A 58 11.89 -22.22 -10.76
C LEU A 58 12.74 -21.94 -9.51
N GLY A 59 13.24 -20.71 -9.35
CA GLY A 59 13.99 -20.32 -8.15
C GLY A 59 13.17 -20.52 -6.87
N PHE A 60 11.92 -20.05 -6.83
CA PHE A 60 11.06 -20.27 -5.66
C PHE A 60 10.64 -21.73 -5.47
N LEU A 61 10.47 -22.52 -6.53
CA LEU A 61 10.21 -23.96 -6.41
C LEU A 61 11.40 -24.70 -5.82
N VAL A 62 12.62 -24.38 -6.26
CA VAL A 62 13.85 -24.92 -5.67
C VAL A 62 13.95 -24.53 -4.20
N PHE A 63 13.64 -23.26 -3.86
CA PHE A 63 13.59 -22.80 -2.47
C PHE A 63 12.64 -23.64 -1.60
N VAL A 64 11.40 -23.82 -2.07
CA VAL A 64 10.36 -24.60 -1.38
C VAL A 64 10.82 -26.03 -1.18
N VAL A 65 11.34 -26.70 -2.21
CA VAL A 65 11.77 -28.10 -2.10
C VAL A 65 12.99 -28.26 -1.19
N ALA A 66 13.98 -27.35 -1.29
CA ALA A 66 15.27 -27.51 -0.62
C ALA A 66 15.24 -27.08 0.85
N THR A 67 14.54 -26.00 1.20
CA THR A 67 14.69 -25.35 2.52
C THR A 67 13.37 -25.03 3.21
N SER A 68 12.24 -25.10 2.52
CA SER A 68 10.94 -24.62 3.01
C SER A 68 9.81 -25.54 2.57
N ASN A 69 9.98 -26.85 2.76
CA ASN A 69 9.09 -27.87 2.18
C ASN A 69 7.83 -28.09 3.05
N PRO A 70 6.63 -27.68 2.60
CA PRO A 70 5.39 -27.84 3.38
C PRO A 70 4.88 -29.28 3.43
N PHE A 71 5.50 -30.20 2.67
CA PHE A 71 5.08 -31.59 2.55
C PHE A 71 5.92 -32.55 3.40
N LEU A 72 6.82 -32.03 4.23
CA LEU A 72 7.50 -32.84 5.24
C LEU A 72 6.48 -33.42 6.20
N ARG A 73 6.52 -34.75 6.37
CA ARG A 73 5.60 -35.45 7.26
C ARG A 73 6.07 -35.30 8.70
N LEU A 74 5.13 -34.99 9.59
CA LEU A 74 5.37 -35.03 11.03
C LEU A 74 5.21 -36.47 11.51
N ASP A 75 6.21 -36.99 12.21
CA ASP A 75 6.20 -38.33 12.80
C ASP A 75 6.78 -38.29 14.23
N PRO A 76 5.97 -38.55 15.27
CA PRO A 76 4.54 -38.83 15.22
C PRO A 76 3.72 -37.59 14.84
N ALA A 77 2.60 -37.79 14.14
CA ALA A 77 1.69 -36.70 13.81
C ALA A 77 1.02 -36.16 15.09
N PRO A 78 1.16 -34.86 15.44
CA PRO A 78 0.52 -34.32 16.62
C PRO A 78 -1.01 -34.37 16.50
N PRO A 79 -1.76 -34.80 17.53
CA PRO A 79 -3.23 -34.86 17.50
C PRO A 79 -3.92 -33.52 17.14
N ASP A 80 -3.28 -32.40 17.48
CA ASP A 80 -3.76 -31.05 17.20
C ASP A 80 -2.99 -30.32 16.09
N GLY A 81 -2.05 -31.00 15.42
CA GLY A 81 -1.09 -30.38 14.50
C GLY A 81 -0.09 -29.48 15.23
N GLY A 82 0.68 -28.67 14.48
CA GLY A 82 1.58 -27.65 15.06
C GLY A 82 0.89 -26.40 15.60
N ASP A 83 -0.45 -26.40 15.60
CA ASP A 83 -1.35 -25.27 15.81
C ASP A 83 -0.98 -24.01 14.99
N LEU A 84 -1.68 -22.89 15.18
CA LEU A 84 -1.39 -21.60 14.56
C LEU A 84 -1.08 -20.64 15.70
N ASN A 85 -0.15 -19.70 15.48
CA ASN A 85 0.08 -18.63 16.44
C ASN A 85 -1.28 -17.98 16.79
N PRO A 86 -1.65 -17.86 18.08
CA PRO A 86 -2.92 -17.29 18.50
C PRO A 86 -3.26 -15.94 17.87
N LEU A 87 -2.29 -15.04 17.70
CA LEU A 87 -2.47 -13.73 17.05
C LEU A 87 -2.91 -13.84 15.58
N LEU A 88 -2.69 -15.00 14.95
CA LEU A 88 -3.08 -15.24 13.57
C LEU A 88 -4.44 -15.94 13.46
N GLN A 89 -5.10 -16.28 14.58
CA GLN A 89 -6.46 -16.81 14.62
C GLN A 89 -7.50 -15.68 14.49
N ASP A 90 -7.29 -14.84 13.48
CA ASP A 90 -8.08 -13.65 13.20
C ASP A 90 -8.42 -13.58 11.70
N PRO A 91 -9.59 -13.05 11.28
CA PRO A 91 -9.94 -12.91 9.88
C PRO A 91 -8.93 -12.10 9.05
N GLY A 92 -8.15 -11.21 9.67
CA GLY A 92 -7.03 -10.49 9.07
C GLY A 92 -6.04 -11.43 8.38
N LEU A 93 -5.67 -12.56 9.00
CA LEU A 93 -4.82 -13.58 8.37
C LEU A 93 -5.42 -14.13 7.07
N ALA A 94 -6.75 -14.22 6.98
CA ALA A 94 -7.42 -14.79 5.81
C ALA A 94 -7.28 -13.90 4.57
N PHE A 95 -7.25 -12.58 4.76
CA PHE A 95 -7.37 -11.61 3.67
C PHE A 95 -6.09 -10.82 3.42
N HIS A 96 -5.33 -10.46 4.46
CA HIS A 96 -4.14 -9.62 4.35
C HIS A 96 -2.99 -10.27 3.57
N PRO A 97 -2.47 -11.46 3.93
CA PRO A 97 -1.37 -12.08 3.19
C PRO A 97 -1.68 -12.34 1.72
N PRO A 98 -2.87 -12.88 1.33
CA PRO A 98 -3.19 -13.04 -0.09
C PRO A 98 -3.22 -11.72 -0.88
N LEU A 99 -3.81 -10.65 -0.33
CA LEU A 99 -3.81 -9.34 -0.97
C LEU A 99 -2.41 -8.74 -1.08
N LEU A 100 -1.63 -8.82 0.00
CA LEU A 100 -0.26 -8.35 0.02
C LEU A 100 0.58 -9.07 -1.03
N TYR A 101 0.52 -10.40 -1.09
CA TYR A 101 1.25 -11.21 -2.07
C TYR A 101 0.75 -11.01 -3.50
N LEU A 102 -0.55 -10.80 -3.74
CA LEU A 102 -1.04 -10.41 -5.07
C LEU A 102 -0.37 -9.13 -5.58
N GLY A 103 -0.04 -8.21 -4.68
CA GLY A 103 0.72 -7.01 -5.00
C GLY A 103 2.22 -7.26 -5.13
N TYR A 104 2.83 -7.86 -4.12
CA TYR A 104 4.26 -8.15 -4.03
C TYR A 104 4.78 -9.01 -5.17
N VAL A 105 4.13 -10.16 -5.41
CA VAL A 105 4.42 -11.08 -6.50
C VAL A 105 4.01 -10.47 -7.83
N GLY A 106 2.93 -9.69 -7.86
CA GLY A 106 2.47 -9.04 -9.09
C GLY A 106 3.51 -8.12 -9.73
N LEU A 107 4.36 -7.47 -8.90
CA LEU A 107 5.48 -6.68 -9.39
C LEU A 107 6.51 -7.52 -10.17
N SER A 108 6.58 -8.83 -9.96
CA SER A 108 7.41 -9.74 -10.77
C SER A 108 7.04 -9.67 -12.24
N MET A 109 5.76 -9.38 -12.55
CA MET A 109 5.33 -9.27 -13.93
C MET A 109 5.89 -8.00 -14.56
N ALA A 110 5.82 -6.85 -13.88
CA ALA A 110 6.45 -5.62 -14.36
C ALA A 110 7.96 -5.81 -14.57
N PHE A 111 8.62 -6.51 -13.64
CA PHE A 111 10.02 -6.94 -13.77
C PHE A 111 10.26 -7.83 -14.99
N ALA A 112 9.44 -8.86 -15.21
CA ALA A 112 9.58 -9.79 -16.32
C ALA A 112 9.42 -9.09 -17.68
N PHE A 113 8.48 -8.14 -17.80
CA PHE A 113 8.37 -7.28 -18.97
C PHE A 113 9.59 -6.39 -19.17
N ALA A 114 10.18 -5.85 -18.10
CA ALA A 114 11.38 -5.02 -18.18
C ALA A 114 12.60 -5.84 -18.64
N VAL A 115 12.86 -6.98 -18.01
CA VAL A 115 13.98 -7.88 -18.37
C VAL A 115 13.80 -8.43 -19.79
N ALA A 116 12.59 -8.84 -20.19
CA ALA A 116 12.32 -9.29 -21.55
C ALA A 116 12.61 -8.19 -22.60
N ALA A 117 12.28 -6.94 -22.30
CA ALA A 117 12.53 -5.81 -23.20
C ALA A 117 14.03 -5.49 -23.32
N LEU A 118 14.79 -5.65 -22.23
CA LEU A 118 16.24 -5.52 -22.23
C LEU A 118 16.91 -6.65 -23.01
N ILE A 119 16.44 -7.90 -22.87
CA ILE A 119 16.92 -9.04 -23.66
C ILE A 119 16.65 -8.80 -25.16
N GLU A 120 15.45 -8.32 -25.49
CA GLU A 120 15.07 -8.00 -26.87
C GLU A 120 15.78 -6.75 -27.43
N GLY A 121 16.29 -5.88 -26.56
CA GLY A 121 16.91 -4.61 -26.95
C GLY A 121 15.91 -3.57 -27.47
N ARG A 122 14.62 -3.71 -27.14
CA ARG A 122 13.54 -2.80 -27.61
C ARG A 122 12.70 -2.33 -26.44
N VAL A 123 12.90 -1.08 -26.04
CA VAL A 123 12.08 -0.38 -25.06
C VAL A 123 11.43 0.81 -25.76
N ASP A 124 10.13 0.72 -26.02
CA ASP A 124 9.36 1.74 -26.73
C ASP A 124 8.08 2.14 -25.95
N ALA A 125 7.33 3.09 -26.51
CA ALA A 125 6.06 3.50 -25.93
C ALA A 125 5.01 2.35 -25.88
N ALA A 126 5.13 1.32 -26.74
CA ALA A 126 4.23 0.18 -26.71
C ALA A 126 4.51 -0.72 -25.50
N TRP A 127 5.78 -0.95 -25.18
CA TRP A 127 6.21 -1.62 -23.96
C TRP A 127 5.66 -0.93 -22.70
N ALA A 128 5.76 0.39 -22.61
CA ALA A 128 5.26 1.14 -21.46
C ALA A 128 3.73 0.94 -21.24
N ARG A 129 2.96 0.82 -22.33
CA ARG A 129 1.53 0.50 -22.28
C ARG A 129 1.25 -0.91 -21.77
N TRP A 130 2.10 -1.88 -22.11
CA TRP A 130 1.93 -3.28 -21.70
C TRP A 130 2.24 -3.49 -20.22
N VAL A 131 3.23 -2.79 -19.68
CA VAL A 131 3.62 -2.89 -18.26
C VAL A 131 2.56 -2.29 -17.33
N ARG A 132 1.97 -1.15 -17.71
CA ARG A 132 1.09 -0.37 -16.85
C ARG A 132 -0.07 -1.14 -16.21
N PRO A 133 -0.88 -1.97 -16.89
CA PRO A 133 -1.96 -2.71 -16.23
C PRO A 133 -1.47 -3.68 -15.15
N TRP A 134 -0.30 -4.29 -15.33
CA TRP A 134 0.29 -5.21 -14.34
C TRP A 134 0.79 -4.46 -13.12
N THR A 135 1.50 -3.34 -13.33
CA THR A 135 1.89 -2.46 -12.22
C THR A 135 0.66 -1.95 -11.47
N LEU A 136 -0.41 -1.58 -12.17
CA LEU A 136 -1.61 -1.04 -11.56
C LEU A 136 -2.37 -2.08 -10.74
N LEU A 137 -2.50 -3.31 -11.26
CA LEU A 137 -3.08 -4.43 -10.52
C LEU A 137 -2.28 -4.69 -9.23
N SER A 138 -0.96 -4.74 -9.36
CA SER A 138 -0.05 -4.96 -8.23
C SER A 138 -0.12 -3.83 -7.21
N TRP A 139 -0.18 -2.58 -7.67
CA TRP A 139 -0.30 -1.39 -6.82
C TRP A 139 -1.63 -1.34 -6.07
N CYS A 140 -2.74 -1.72 -6.71
CA CYS A 140 -4.04 -1.81 -6.03
C CYS A 140 -4.01 -2.86 -4.92
N ALA A 141 -3.48 -4.05 -5.23
CA ALA A 141 -3.36 -5.14 -4.27
C ALA A 141 -2.41 -4.79 -3.11
N LEU A 142 -1.27 -4.13 -3.38
CA LEU A 142 -0.37 -3.60 -2.36
C LEU A 142 -1.06 -2.54 -1.48
N THR A 143 -1.77 -1.59 -2.09
CA THR A 143 -2.47 -0.53 -1.33
C THR A 143 -3.51 -1.13 -0.39
N ALA A 144 -4.31 -2.09 -0.89
CA ALA A 144 -5.30 -2.81 -0.10
C ALA A 144 -4.64 -3.69 0.98
N GLY A 145 -3.58 -4.42 0.63
CA GLY A 145 -2.84 -5.28 1.55
C GLY A 145 -2.21 -4.50 2.69
N ILE A 146 -1.51 -3.41 2.41
CA ILE A 146 -0.88 -2.55 3.42
C ILE A 146 -1.94 -1.92 4.32
N ALA A 147 -3.01 -1.35 3.75
CA ALA A 147 -4.09 -0.76 4.54
C ALA A 147 -4.80 -1.78 5.43
N LEU A 148 -5.06 -2.98 4.91
CA LEU A 148 -5.67 -4.06 5.68
C LEU A 148 -4.74 -4.58 6.78
N GLY A 149 -3.43 -4.65 6.53
CA GLY A 149 -2.44 -5.04 7.54
C GLY A 149 -2.32 -4.01 8.66
N SER A 150 -2.28 -2.72 8.30
CA SER A 150 -2.29 -1.60 9.25
C SER A 150 -3.58 -1.57 10.08
N TRP A 151 -4.74 -1.80 9.45
CA TRP A 151 -6.02 -1.90 10.15
C TRP A 151 -6.08 -3.10 11.11
N TRP A 152 -5.55 -4.25 10.68
CA TRP A 152 -5.46 -5.44 11.53
C TRP A 152 -4.54 -5.21 12.74
N ALA A 153 -3.33 -4.72 12.52
CA ALA A 153 -2.40 -4.38 13.59
C ALA A 153 -2.98 -3.36 14.58
N TYR A 154 -3.77 -2.41 14.09
CA TYR A 154 -4.42 -1.40 14.92
C TYR A 154 -5.37 -1.99 15.98
N TYR A 155 -6.22 -2.98 15.62
CA TYR A 155 -7.15 -3.57 16.60
C TYR A 155 -6.56 -4.77 17.36
N GLU A 156 -5.66 -5.53 16.75
CA GLU A 156 -5.11 -6.76 17.34
C GLU A 156 -4.04 -6.46 18.39
N LEU A 157 -3.19 -5.46 18.17
CA LEU A 157 -2.00 -5.25 19.01
C LEU A 157 -2.27 -4.44 20.29
N GLY A 158 -3.44 -3.82 20.44
CA GLY A 158 -3.83 -3.18 21.70
C GLY A 158 -3.13 -1.86 22.05
N TRP A 159 -2.28 -1.31 21.16
CA TRP A 159 -1.45 -0.12 21.45
C TRP A 159 -2.06 1.21 21.00
N GLY A 160 -3.17 1.16 20.26
CA GLY A 160 -3.92 2.35 19.86
C GLY A 160 -3.38 3.12 18.64
N GLY A 161 -2.31 2.67 17.98
CA GLY A 161 -1.79 3.30 16.76
C GLY A 161 -1.86 2.42 15.51
N PHE A 162 -1.65 3.02 14.34
CA PHE A 162 -1.89 2.37 13.04
C PHE A 162 -0.63 2.01 12.24
N TRP A 163 0.54 2.55 12.60
CA TRP A 163 1.79 2.34 11.87
C TRP A 163 2.99 2.53 12.81
N PHE A 164 3.85 1.52 12.91
CA PHE A 164 5.00 1.50 13.82
C PHE A 164 6.33 1.86 13.17
N TRP A 165 6.39 1.95 11.84
CA TRP A 165 7.64 2.05 11.08
C TRP A 165 8.57 0.85 11.33
N ASP A 166 8.02 -0.32 11.64
CA ASP A 166 8.84 -1.51 11.86
C ASP A 166 9.35 -2.08 10.52
N PRO A 167 10.40 -2.92 10.53
CA PRO A 167 10.98 -3.44 9.30
C PRO A 167 10.03 -4.21 8.37
N VAL A 168 9.02 -4.90 8.90
CA VAL A 168 8.06 -5.68 8.12
C VAL A 168 7.06 -4.75 7.43
N GLU A 169 6.56 -3.74 8.14
CA GLU A 169 5.79 -2.64 7.57
C GLU A 169 6.58 -1.92 6.47
N ASN A 170 7.83 -1.53 6.75
CA ASN A 170 8.72 -0.83 5.82
C ASN A 170 9.03 -1.67 4.58
N ALA A 171 9.25 -2.98 4.75
CA ALA A 171 9.44 -3.92 3.66
C ALA A 171 8.31 -3.81 2.64
N SER A 172 7.06 -3.69 3.11
CA SER A 172 5.90 -3.58 2.23
C SER A 172 5.73 -2.21 1.58
N PHE A 173 6.16 -1.16 2.28
CA PHE A 173 6.01 0.22 1.85
C PHE A 173 6.99 0.63 0.73
N MET A 174 8.24 0.15 0.79
CA MET A 174 9.27 0.43 -0.22
C MET A 174 8.86 0.05 -1.66
N PRO A 175 8.42 -1.19 -1.97
CA PRO A 175 7.97 -1.55 -3.32
C PRO A 175 6.70 -0.79 -3.71
N TRP A 176 5.85 -0.39 -2.77
CA TRP A 176 4.68 0.46 -3.05
C TRP A 176 5.09 1.87 -3.53
N LEU A 177 6.11 2.49 -2.91
CA LEU A 177 6.67 3.77 -3.36
C LEU A 177 7.24 3.64 -4.78
N MET A 178 7.99 2.57 -5.05
CA MET A 178 8.55 2.32 -6.39
C MET A 178 7.48 2.00 -7.43
N ALA A 179 6.45 1.24 -7.07
CA ALA A 179 5.31 0.98 -7.94
C ALA A 179 4.53 2.27 -8.27
N THR A 180 4.36 3.16 -7.29
CA THR A 180 3.74 4.47 -7.50
C THR A 180 4.56 5.32 -8.47
N ALA A 181 5.88 5.37 -8.30
CA ALA A 181 6.80 6.02 -9.24
C ALA A 181 6.69 5.38 -10.65
N LEU A 182 6.74 4.05 -10.72
CA LEU A 182 6.66 3.29 -11.97
C LEU A 182 5.37 3.58 -12.76
N LEU A 183 4.22 3.64 -12.08
CA LEU A 183 2.95 4.01 -12.70
C LEU A 183 3.02 5.37 -13.37
N HIS A 184 3.55 6.38 -12.69
CA HIS A 184 3.66 7.73 -13.21
C HIS A 184 4.72 7.83 -14.33
N SER A 185 5.86 7.16 -14.16
CA SER A 185 6.92 7.10 -15.16
C SER A 185 6.44 6.42 -16.45
N SER A 186 5.69 5.32 -16.34
CA SER A 186 5.13 4.60 -17.50
C SER A 186 4.21 5.47 -18.35
N ILE A 187 3.46 6.41 -17.75
CA ILE A 187 2.60 7.36 -18.47
C ILE A 187 3.44 8.36 -19.29
N VAL A 188 4.58 8.80 -18.75
CA VAL A 188 5.52 9.67 -19.47
C VAL A 188 6.17 8.92 -20.62
N ALA A 189 6.63 7.69 -20.37
CA ALA A 189 7.20 6.82 -21.39
C ALA A 189 6.21 6.52 -22.54
N GLU A 190 4.96 6.21 -22.21
CA GLU A 190 3.90 5.98 -23.19
C GLU A 190 3.61 7.23 -24.04
N LYS A 191 3.45 8.40 -23.41
CA LYS A 191 2.93 9.60 -24.09
C LYS A 191 4.00 10.44 -24.77
N ARG A 192 5.22 10.41 -24.25
CA ARG A 192 6.30 11.34 -24.64
C ARG A 192 7.55 10.63 -25.13
N ASP A 193 7.57 9.30 -25.10
CA ASP A 193 8.73 8.49 -25.48
C ASP A 193 10.00 8.88 -24.67
N ALA A 194 9.79 9.37 -23.44
CA ALA A 194 10.81 9.89 -22.53
C ALA A 194 10.89 9.04 -21.25
N LEU A 195 11.98 9.14 -20.48
CA LEU A 195 12.19 8.42 -19.22
C LEU A 195 12.18 6.89 -19.31
N LYS A 196 12.35 6.30 -20.51
CA LYS A 196 12.32 4.83 -20.71
C LYS A 196 13.28 4.09 -19.79
N SER A 197 14.54 4.53 -19.74
CA SER A 197 15.56 3.94 -18.88
C SER A 197 15.15 3.98 -17.40
N TRP A 198 14.59 5.12 -16.98
CA TRP A 198 14.08 5.30 -15.61
C TRP A 198 12.89 4.38 -15.32
N THR A 199 11.94 4.24 -16.26
CA THR A 199 10.80 3.32 -16.11
C THR A 199 11.25 1.88 -15.99
N VAL A 200 12.25 1.45 -16.78
CA VAL A 200 12.83 0.10 -16.70
C VAL A 200 13.51 -0.11 -15.34
N LEU A 201 14.32 0.86 -14.89
CA LEU A 201 14.99 0.80 -13.59
C LEU A 201 13.98 0.67 -12.44
N LEU A 202 12.92 1.48 -12.45
CA LEU A 202 11.86 1.41 -11.44
C LEU A 202 11.15 0.05 -11.43
N ALA A 203 10.94 -0.58 -12.59
CA ALA A 203 10.34 -1.91 -12.67
C ALA A 203 11.26 -3.00 -12.08
N ILE A 204 12.57 -2.87 -12.28
CA ILE A 204 13.57 -3.75 -11.67
C ILE A 204 13.57 -3.56 -10.15
N LEU A 205 13.73 -2.31 -9.69
CA LEU A 205 13.82 -1.98 -8.27
C LEU A 205 12.55 -2.35 -7.50
N ALA A 206 11.36 -2.14 -8.07
CA ALA A 206 10.10 -2.46 -7.41
C ALA A 206 10.00 -3.95 -7.03
N PHE A 207 10.36 -4.86 -7.94
CA PHE A 207 10.35 -6.30 -7.63
C PHE A 207 11.55 -6.72 -6.77
N SER A 208 12.72 -6.13 -6.98
CA SER A 208 13.89 -6.37 -6.13
C SER A 208 13.62 -6.00 -4.66
N LEU A 209 12.87 -4.92 -4.41
CA LEU A 209 12.43 -4.54 -3.08
C LEU A 209 11.38 -5.51 -2.50
N SER A 210 10.50 -6.09 -3.32
CA SER A 210 9.63 -7.19 -2.87
C SER A 210 10.45 -8.42 -2.43
N LEU A 211 11.47 -8.81 -3.22
CA LEU A 211 12.36 -9.93 -2.86
C LEU A 211 13.18 -9.64 -1.60
N LEU A 212 13.69 -8.40 -1.47
CA LEU A 212 14.34 -7.94 -0.25
C LEU A 212 13.38 -8.00 0.94
N GLY A 213 12.12 -7.58 0.76
CA GLY A 213 11.10 -7.71 1.79
C GLY A 213 10.93 -9.17 2.23
N THR A 214 10.86 -10.12 1.29
CA THR A 214 10.83 -11.56 1.61
C THR A 214 12.06 -11.98 2.42
N PHE A 215 13.26 -11.51 2.07
CA PHE A 215 14.47 -11.75 2.85
C PHE A 215 14.35 -11.17 4.27
N LEU A 216 13.95 -9.91 4.43
CA LEU A 216 13.87 -9.25 5.74
C LEU A 216 12.88 -9.94 6.68
N VAL A 217 11.71 -10.34 6.18
CA VAL A 217 10.67 -10.98 7.01
C VAL A 217 10.98 -12.45 7.34
N ARG A 218 11.79 -13.15 6.53
CA ARG A 218 11.97 -14.61 6.66
C ARG A 218 13.36 -15.05 7.11
N SER A 219 14.36 -14.19 7.02
CA SER A 219 15.74 -14.52 7.39
C SER A 219 15.99 -14.57 8.89
N GLY A 220 15.11 -13.99 9.71
CA GLY A 220 15.33 -13.85 11.16
C GLY A 220 16.36 -12.80 11.54
N VAL A 221 16.83 -12.03 10.57
CA VAL A 221 17.93 -11.08 10.73
C VAL A 221 17.49 -9.78 11.43
N LEU A 222 16.19 -9.49 11.45
CA LEU A 222 15.62 -8.34 12.14
C LEU A 222 14.64 -8.78 13.21
N THR A 223 14.63 -8.06 14.34
CA THR A 223 13.56 -8.15 15.34
C THR A 223 12.36 -7.34 14.86
N SER A 224 11.19 -7.97 14.76
CA SER A 224 9.92 -7.32 14.42
C SER A 224 8.77 -8.04 15.11
N VAL A 225 7.77 -7.28 15.54
CA VAL A 225 6.51 -7.78 16.08
C VAL A 225 5.70 -8.59 15.06
N HIS A 226 6.00 -8.40 13.76
CA HIS A 226 5.35 -9.08 12.65
C HIS A 226 6.15 -10.28 12.12
N SER A 227 7.24 -10.68 12.81
CA SER A 227 8.05 -11.84 12.42
C SER A 227 7.65 -13.08 13.24
N PHE A 228 7.07 -14.08 12.57
CA PHE A 228 6.56 -15.30 13.22
C PHE A 228 7.32 -16.58 12.84
N ALA A 229 8.25 -16.50 11.88
CA ALA A 229 9.04 -17.65 11.44
C ALA A 229 10.40 -17.22 10.87
N SER A 230 11.48 -17.72 11.47
CA SER A 230 12.87 -17.40 11.10
C SER A 230 13.72 -18.66 10.99
N ASP A 231 14.50 -18.79 9.92
CA ASP A 231 15.46 -19.87 9.72
C ASP A 231 16.68 -19.34 8.92
N PRO A 232 17.90 -19.37 9.47
CA PRO A 232 19.10 -18.87 8.81
C PRO A 232 19.38 -19.51 7.44
N ALA A 233 19.09 -20.80 7.27
CA ALA A 233 19.33 -21.50 5.99
C ALA A 233 18.43 -20.93 4.88
N ARG A 234 17.19 -20.57 5.23
CA ARG A 234 16.23 -19.94 4.32
C ARG A 234 16.65 -18.51 3.97
N GLY A 235 17.11 -17.76 4.97
CA GLY A 235 17.66 -16.42 4.80
C GLY A 235 18.80 -16.39 3.78
N ILE A 236 19.77 -17.31 3.91
CA ILE A 236 20.91 -17.43 2.97
C ILE A 236 20.43 -17.74 1.55
N TYR A 237 19.49 -18.69 1.39
CA TYR A 237 18.96 -19.00 0.06
C TYR A 237 18.32 -17.78 -0.60
N ILE A 238 17.41 -17.09 0.13
CA ILE A 238 16.71 -15.91 -0.41
C ILE A 238 17.72 -14.80 -0.72
N LEU A 239 18.76 -14.63 0.10
CA LEU A 239 19.81 -13.65 -0.17
C LEU A 239 20.57 -13.96 -1.46
N ILE A 240 21.01 -15.21 -1.67
CA ILE A 240 21.66 -15.64 -2.92
C ILE A 240 20.72 -15.42 -4.11
N PHE A 241 19.45 -15.82 -3.97
CA PHE A 241 18.45 -15.65 -5.00
C PHE A 241 18.22 -14.16 -5.33
N LEU A 242 18.15 -13.30 -4.31
CA LEU A 242 18.05 -11.85 -4.46
C LEU A 242 19.24 -11.29 -5.22
N VAL A 243 20.47 -11.70 -4.88
CA VAL A 243 21.71 -11.27 -5.57
C VAL A 243 21.69 -11.69 -7.04
N ILE A 244 21.28 -12.92 -7.35
CA ILE A 244 21.20 -13.42 -8.74
C ILE A 244 20.16 -12.63 -9.54
N VAL A 245 18.93 -12.50 -9.02
CA VAL A 245 17.82 -11.86 -9.73
C VAL A 245 18.05 -10.35 -9.88
N THR A 246 18.41 -9.68 -8.78
CA THR A 246 18.62 -8.23 -8.76
C THR A 246 19.94 -7.87 -9.43
N GLY A 247 21.05 -8.53 -9.09
CA GLY A 247 22.35 -8.29 -9.69
C GLY A 247 22.34 -8.59 -11.19
N GLY A 248 21.76 -9.71 -11.61
CA GLY A 248 21.64 -10.08 -13.02
C GLY A 248 20.81 -9.09 -13.84
N SER A 249 19.65 -8.67 -13.32
CA SER A 249 18.80 -7.69 -14.01
C SER A 249 19.40 -6.28 -14.04
N LEU A 250 20.05 -5.81 -12.96
CA LEU A 250 20.75 -4.53 -12.93
C LEU A 250 21.99 -4.52 -13.84
N THR A 251 22.71 -5.64 -13.94
CA THR A 251 23.83 -5.81 -14.87
C THR A 251 23.35 -5.72 -16.32
N LEU A 252 22.27 -6.44 -16.64
CA LEU A 252 21.65 -6.37 -17.96
C LEU A 252 21.14 -4.95 -18.27
N TYR A 253 20.54 -4.27 -17.29
CA TYR A 253 20.13 -2.88 -17.40
C TYR A 253 21.34 -1.98 -17.69
N ALA A 254 22.42 -2.07 -16.92
CA ALA A 254 23.62 -1.27 -17.11
C ALA A 254 24.23 -1.47 -18.51
N TRP A 255 24.23 -2.70 -19.02
CA TRP A 255 24.71 -3.01 -20.36
C TRP A 255 23.83 -2.40 -21.47
N ARG A 256 22.50 -2.43 -21.32
CA ARG A 256 21.56 -1.95 -22.34
C ARG A 256 21.21 -0.47 -22.24
N ALA A 257 21.38 0.16 -21.08
CA ALA A 257 21.01 1.54 -20.82
C ALA A 257 21.59 2.57 -21.79
N PRO A 258 22.88 2.50 -22.21
CA PRO A 258 23.44 3.43 -23.19
C PRO A 258 22.73 3.41 -24.55
N GLY A 259 22.15 2.26 -24.94
CA GLY A 259 21.38 2.11 -26.18
C GLY A 259 19.95 2.67 -26.10
N MET A 260 19.43 2.94 -24.90
CA MET A 260 18.10 3.51 -24.69
C MET A 260 18.13 5.03 -24.85
N ARG A 261 18.09 5.50 -26.10
CA ARG A 261 18.06 6.95 -26.41
C ARG A 261 16.94 7.65 -25.64
N ALA A 262 17.28 8.72 -24.92
CA ALA A 262 16.31 9.61 -24.30
C ALA A 262 15.55 10.37 -25.39
N GLY A 263 14.28 10.03 -25.62
CA GLY A 263 13.39 10.80 -26.49
C GLY A 263 12.87 12.06 -25.78
N GLY A 264 12.74 13.16 -26.53
CA GLY A 264 12.02 14.37 -26.12
C GLY A 264 12.87 15.46 -25.45
N SER A 265 12.57 16.73 -25.74
CA SER A 265 13.15 17.88 -25.04
C SER A 265 12.46 18.09 -23.69
N PHE A 266 13.26 18.20 -22.63
CA PHE A 266 12.77 18.41 -21.27
C PHE A 266 12.80 19.91 -20.93
N ARG A 267 11.66 20.45 -20.51
CA ARG A 267 11.61 21.77 -19.87
C ARG A 267 11.13 21.59 -18.43
N PRO A 268 11.81 22.19 -17.43
CA PRO A 268 11.47 21.99 -16.02
C PRO A 268 10.00 22.35 -15.70
N LEU A 269 9.49 23.45 -16.26
CA LEU A 269 8.09 23.86 -16.05
C LEU A 269 7.15 23.21 -17.08
N SER A 270 6.85 21.94 -16.85
CA SER A 270 5.96 21.12 -17.68
C SER A 270 5.33 20.01 -16.85
N ARG A 271 4.28 19.35 -17.39
CA ARG A 271 3.68 18.18 -16.75
C ARG A 271 4.69 17.04 -16.61
N GLU A 272 5.52 16.80 -17.61
CA GLU A 272 6.62 15.83 -17.55
C GLU A 272 7.60 16.20 -16.43
N GLY A 273 7.92 17.48 -16.29
CA GLY A 273 8.78 18.01 -15.24
C GLY A 273 8.25 17.72 -13.84
N SER A 274 6.98 18.05 -13.58
CA SER A 274 6.34 17.75 -12.30
C SER A 274 6.28 16.25 -11.99
N LEU A 275 6.04 15.41 -13.02
CA LEU A 275 6.03 13.96 -12.84
C LEU A 275 7.42 13.43 -12.53
N LEU A 276 8.48 13.97 -13.14
CA LEU A 276 9.86 13.61 -12.83
C LEU A 276 10.23 13.99 -11.39
N VAL A 277 9.88 15.20 -10.95
CA VAL A 277 10.15 15.65 -9.57
C VAL A 277 9.45 14.74 -8.56
N ASN A 278 8.16 14.43 -8.75
CA ASN A 278 7.46 13.50 -7.85
C ASN A 278 8.05 12.09 -7.91
N ASN A 279 8.47 11.61 -9.08
CA ASN A 279 9.18 10.34 -9.20
C ASN A 279 10.49 10.33 -8.40
N LEU A 280 11.26 11.40 -8.48
CA LEU A 280 12.50 11.54 -7.72
C LEU A 280 12.22 11.58 -6.22
N LEU A 281 11.22 12.34 -5.76
CA LEU A 281 10.84 12.41 -4.35
C LEU A 281 10.35 11.05 -3.80
N LEU A 282 9.59 10.28 -4.60
CA LEU A 282 9.21 8.90 -4.25
C LEU A 282 10.44 7.97 -4.18
N ALA A 283 11.39 8.12 -5.10
CA ALA A 283 12.63 7.36 -5.11
C ALA A 283 13.51 7.67 -3.90
N VAL A 284 13.69 8.95 -3.58
CA VAL A 284 14.44 9.40 -2.40
C VAL A 284 13.72 8.96 -1.12
N GLY A 285 12.40 9.10 -1.03
CA GLY A 285 11.63 8.62 0.13
C GLY A 285 11.79 7.11 0.34
N CYS A 286 11.77 6.32 -0.73
CA CYS A 286 12.05 4.88 -0.65
C CYS A 286 13.50 4.62 -0.21
N ALA A 287 14.48 5.37 -0.71
CA ALA A 287 15.87 5.24 -0.31
C ALA A 287 16.06 5.57 1.18
N THR A 288 15.37 6.59 1.70
CA THR A 288 15.35 6.94 3.13
C THR A 288 14.80 5.78 3.96
N VAL A 289 13.66 5.20 3.57
CA VAL A 289 13.07 4.04 4.28
C VAL A 289 13.99 2.83 4.21
N PHE A 290 14.58 2.57 3.03
CA PHE A 290 15.55 1.49 2.82
C PHE A 290 16.78 1.63 3.71
N ILE A 291 17.38 2.82 3.76
CA ILE A 291 18.55 3.10 4.60
C ILE A 291 18.16 2.92 6.07
N GLY A 292 17.07 3.53 6.54
CA GLY A 292 16.63 3.39 7.94
C GLY A 292 16.37 1.94 8.34
N THR A 293 15.81 1.14 7.43
CA THR A 293 15.48 -0.27 7.67
C THR A 293 16.72 -1.17 7.69
N LEU A 294 17.69 -0.94 6.79
CA LEU A 294 18.90 -1.75 6.69
C LEU A 294 20.05 -1.28 7.59
N TYR A 295 20.01 -0.04 8.08
CA TYR A 295 21.09 0.52 8.89
C TYR A 295 21.38 -0.29 10.16
N PRO A 296 20.38 -0.71 10.97
CA PRO A 296 20.61 -1.63 12.08
C PRO A 296 21.35 -2.91 11.68
N LEU A 297 20.96 -3.52 10.55
CA LEU A 297 21.57 -4.74 10.05
C LEU A 297 23.03 -4.53 9.64
N ILE A 298 23.32 -3.41 8.97
CA ILE A 298 24.69 -3.10 8.55
C ILE A 298 25.60 -2.90 9.76
N LEU A 299 25.12 -2.21 10.81
CA LEU A 299 25.89 -2.02 12.04
C LEU A 299 26.10 -3.31 12.83
N ASP A 300 25.08 -4.16 12.92
CA ASP A 300 25.21 -5.47 13.55
C ASP A 300 26.26 -6.32 12.81
N ALA A 301 26.21 -6.36 11.48
CA ALA A 301 27.13 -7.16 10.67
C ALA A 301 28.59 -6.64 10.65
N LEU A 302 28.81 -5.32 10.74
CA LEU A 302 30.16 -4.73 10.63
C LEU A 302 30.80 -4.43 11.99
N ALA A 303 30.00 -4.14 13.02
CA ALA A 303 30.46 -3.61 14.29
C ALA A 303 29.82 -4.31 15.51
N ASP A 304 29.07 -5.39 15.32
CA ASP A 304 28.36 -6.15 16.38
C ASP A 304 27.53 -5.23 17.30
N THR A 305 27.00 -4.15 16.71
CA THR A 305 26.31 -3.09 17.44
C THR A 305 24.82 -3.12 17.10
N LYS A 306 24.01 -3.50 18.09
CA LYS A 306 22.55 -3.56 17.95
C LYS A 306 21.91 -2.22 18.25
N VAL A 307 21.38 -1.59 17.22
CA VAL A 307 20.56 -0.38 17.33
C VAL A 307 19.16 -0.64 16.80
N SER A 308 18.18 0.15 17.24
CA SER A 308 16.84 0.17 16.65
C SER A 308 16.57 1.53 16.03
N VAL A 309 15.97 1.52 14.84
CA VAL A 309 15.55 2.73 14.13
C VAL A 309 14.02 2.67 14.04
N GLY A 310 13.36 3.58 14.75
CA GLY A 310 11.89 3.65 14.84
C GLY A 310 11.31 4.96 14.32
N PRO A 311 10.04 5.27 14.68
CA PRO A 311 9.31 6.44 14.18
C PRO A 311 10.08 7.77 14.19
N PRO A 312 10.89 8.14 15.22
CA PRO A 312 11.59 9.42 15.23
C PRO A 312 12.50 9.65 14.01
N PHE A 313 13.18 8.62 13.52
CA PHE A 313 14.02 8.72 12.32
C PHE A 313 13.16 8.88 11.06
N PHE A 314 12.17 8.01 10.88
CA PHE A 314 11.36 8.01 9.67
C PHE A 314 10.48 9.25 9.56
N GLU A 315 9.87 9.71 10.65
CA GLU A 315 9.06 10.92 10.66
C GLU A 315 9.89 12.17 10.38
N SER A 316 11.08 12.29 10.97
CA SER A 316 11.96 13.44 10.75
C SER A 316 12.59 13.49 9.36
N THR A 317 12.63 12.38 8.63
CA THR A 317 13.27 12.29 7.30
C THR A 317 12.27 12.14 6.15
N PHE A 318 11.27 11.27 6.30
CA PHE A 318 10.27 10.98 5.26
C PHE A 318 9.22 12.08 5.16
N VAL A 319 8.69 12.58 6.28
CA VAL A 319 7.61 13.60 6.26
C VAL A 319 8.05 14.88 5.54
N PRO A 320 9.26 15.44 5.76
CA PRO A 320 9.73 16.60 5.01
C PRO A 320 9.81 16.38 3.49
N LEU A 321 10.07 15.15 3.03
CA LEU A 321 10.07 14.81 1.61
C LEU A 321 8.66 14.76 1.01
N MET A 322 7.66 14.42 1.82
CA MET A 322 6.26 14.37 1.39
C MET A 322 5.66 15.76 1.17
N ILE A 323 6.12 16.79 1.88
CA ILE A 323 5.66 18.18 1.72
C ILE A 323 5.81 18.68 0.26
N PRO A 324 7.02 18.73 -0.34
CA PRO A 324 7.17 19.15 -1.73
C PRO A 324 6.48 18.21 -2.71
N LEU A 325 6.39 16.91 -2.39
CA LEU A 325 5.69 15.94 -3.22
C LEU A 325 4.20 16.28 -3.33
N LEU A 326 3.53 16.57 -2.21
CA LEU A 326 2.11 16.95 -2.16
C LEU A 326 1.88 18.32 -2.83
N LEU A 327 2.80 19.27 -2.67
CA LEU A 327 2.75 20.56 -3.37
C LEU A 327 2.75 20.38 -4.89
N VAL A 328 3.70 19.60 -5.42
CA VAL A 328 3.84 19.32 -6.85
C VAL A 328 2.69 18.43 -7.37
N MET A 329 2.16 17.52 -6.53
CA MET A 329 1.06 16.63 -6.88
C MET A 329 -0.20 17.38 -7.34
N ALA A 330 -0.57 18.48 -6.69
CA ALA A 330 -1.70 19.30 -7.13
C ALA A 330 -1.37 20.12 -8.39
N ALA A 331 -0.14 20.62 -8.50
CA ALA A 331 0.27 21.50 -9.59
C ALA A 331 0.46 20.77 -10.92
N GLY A 332 1.05 19.57 -10.92
CA GLY A 332 1.42 18.83 -12.12
C GLY A 332 0.28 18.55 -13.11
N PRO A 333 -0.87 18.02 -12.65
CA PRO A 333 -2.05 17.79 -13.48
C PRO A 333 -2.61 19.06 -14.15
N LEU A 334 -2.38 20.24 -13.56
CA LEU A 334 -2.81 21.54 -14.11
C LEU A 334 -1.85 22.10 -15.17
N MET A 335 -0.61 21.59 -15.23
CA MET A 335 0.39 21.97 -16.24
C MET A 335 0.12 21.30 -17.59
N ALA A 336 0.50 21.96 -18.69
CA ALA A 336 0.48 21.37 -20.02
C ALA A 336 1.74 20.53 -20.29
N TRP A 337 1.65 19.57 -21.22
CA TRP A 337 2.80 18.83 -21.73
C TRP A 337 3.76 19.78 -22.47
N LYS A 338 5.06 19.48 -22.48
CA LYS A 338 6.18 20.26 -23.08
C LYS A 338 6.47 21.61 -22.44
N ARG A 339 5.46 22.46 -22.21
CA ARG A 339 5.63 23.80 -21.66
C ARG A 339 4.36 24.28 -20.98
N ALA A 340 4.48 24.74 -19.74
CA ALA A 340 3.44 25.49 -19.04
C ALA A 340 3.83 26.96 -18.87
N GLY A 341 2.83 27.85 -18.89
CA GLY A 341 3.02 29.27 -18.54
C GLY A 341 2.81 29.48 -17.04
N PRO A 342 3.78 30.05 -16.28
CA PRO A 342 3.69 30.18 -14.83
C PRO A 342 2.40 30.87 -14.36
N GLY A 343 2.04 32.01 -14.95
CA GLY A 343 0.83 32.75 -14.58
C GLY A 343 -0.48 32.01 -14.89
N ALA A 344 -0.50 31.11 -15.87
CA ALA A 344 -1.67 30.28 -16.14
C ALA A 344 -1.82 29.15 -15.10
N VAL A 345 -0.70 28.62 -14.59
CA VAL A 345 -0.69 27.60 -13.54
C VAL A 345 -1.09 28.21 -12.20
N LEU A 346 -0.49 29.35 -11.81
CA LEU A 346 -0.80 30.05 -10.56
C LEU A 346 -2.29 30.42 -10.46
N ARG A 347 -2.88 30.95 -11.55
CA ARG A 347 -4.32 31.25 -11.58
C ARG A 347 -5.21 30.01 -11.40
N ARG A 348 -4.76 28.83 -11.84
CA ARG A 348 -5.50 27.57 -11.64
C ARG A 348 -5.33 27.02 -10.23
N LEU A 349 -4.19 27.29 -9.60
CA LEU A 349 -3.89 26.91 -8.21
C LEU A 349 -4.48 27.88 -7.17
N ALA A 350 -5.04 29.01 -7.59
CA ALA A 350 -5.65 29.98 -6.67
C ALA A 350 -6.72 29.33 -5.77
N LEU A 351 -7.57 28.45 -6.33
CA LEU A 351 -8.54 27.69 -5.54
C LEU A 351 -7.85 26.80 -4.50
N SER A 352 -6.78 26.10 -4.89
CA SER A 352 -6.01 25.26 -3.97
C SER A 352 -5.34 26.05 -2.86
N LEU A 353 -4.80 27.24 -3.16
CA LEU A 353 -4.23 28.15 -2.16
C LEU A 353 -5.29 28.62 -1.16
N VAL A 354 -6.44 29.08 -1.65
CA VAL A 354 -7.54 29.57 -0.80
C VAL A 354 -8.08 28.44 0.07
N CYS A 355 -8.31 27.25 -0.49
CA CYS A 355 -8.77 26.10 0.29
C CYS A 355 -7.73 25.68 1.34
N ALA A 356 -6.44 25.61 0.99
CA ALA A 356 -5.39 25.29 1.95
C ALA A 356 -5.31 26.31 3.09
N ALA A 357 -5.40 27.61 2.78
CA ALA A 357 -5.41 28.67 3.77
C ALA A 357 -6.67 28.64 4.65
N ALA A 358 -7.84 28.37 4.07
CA ALA A 358 -9.11 28.24 4.81
C ALA A 358 -9.07 27.04 5.76
N VAL A 359 -8.55 25.89 5.29
CA VAL A 359 -8.36 24.70 6.12
C VAL A 359 -7.36 24.98 7.25
N ALA A 360 -6.21 25.61 6.94
CA ALA A 360 -5.23 26.00 7.95
C ALA A 360 -5.84 26.92 9.02
N ALA A 361 -6.60 27.93 8.60
CA ALA A 361 -7.28 28.86 9.49
C ALA A 361 -8.35 28.17 10.35
N ALA A 362 -9.13 27.25 9.76
CA ALA A 362 -10.14 26.48 10.48
C ALA A 362 -9.51 25.59 11.56
N VAL A 363 -8.42 24.88 11.24
CA VAL A 363 -7.68 24.08 12.23
C VAL A 363 -7.07 24.95 13.32
N ALA A 364 -6.46 26.08 12.95
CA ALA A 364 -5.91 27.02 13.94
C ALA A 364 -6.98 27.58 14.87
N ALA A 365 -8.18 27.84 14.36
CA ALA A 365 -9.31 28.35 15.15
C ALA A 365 -9.95 27.28 16.06
N SER A 366 -9.88 25.99 15.72
CA SER A 366 -10.50 24.90 16.47
C SER A 366 -9.65 24.38 17.66
N GLY A 367 -8.73 25.19 18.17
CA GLY A 367 -7.77 24.79 19.22
C GLY A 367 -6.41 24.34 18.68
N GLY A 368 -6.22 24.30 17.36
CA GLY A 368 -4.92 24.11 16.72
C GLY A 368 -4.30 22.74 16.97
N GLY A 369 -2.99 22.76 17.19
CA GLY A 369 -2.12 21.61 17.33
C GLY A 369 -0.68 22.02 17.03
N PRO A 370 0.27 21.08 16.98
CA PRO A 370 1.60 21.35 16.45
C PRO A 370 1.51 21.98 15.05
N TRP A 371 2.44 22.88 14.70
CA TRP A 371 2.44 23.54 13.39
C TRP A 371 2.42 22.53 12.23
N GLY A 372 2.99 21.34 12.43
CA GLY A 372 2.96 20.23 11.48
C GLY A 372 1.54 19.71 11.19
N ALA A 373 0.65 19.71 12.18
CA ALA A 373 -0.75 19.30 11.99
C ALA A 373 -1.52 20.29 11.10
N ILE A 374 -1.33 21.60 11.35
CA ILE A 374 -1.93 22.66 10.54
C ILE A 374 -1.43 22.58 9.10
N LEU A 375 -0.11 22.43 8.90
CA LEU A 375 0.49 22.27 7.58
C LEU A 375 -0.01 21.01 6.88
N GLY A 376 -0.05 19.87 7.58
CA GLY A 376 -0.51 18.59 7.03
C GLY A 376 -1.95 18.64 6.57
N MET A 377 -2.85 19.22 7.38
CA MET A 377 -4.26 19.38 7.01
C MET A 377 -4.44 20.39 5.86
N ALA A 378 -3.66 21.47 5.85
CA ALA A 378 -3.62 22.41 4.73
C ALA A 378 -3.15 21.75 3.42
N LEU A 379 -2.17 20.84 3.49
CA LEU A 379 -1.70 20.06 2.35
C LEU A 379 -2.74 19.05 1.86
N ALA A 380 -3.50 18.42 2.75
CA ALA A 380 -4.65 17.59 2.38
C ALA A 380 -5.70 18.42 1.61
N GLY A 381 -6.06 19.59 2.14
CA GLY A 381 -6.96 20.56 1.48
C GLY A 381 -6.42 21.04 0.13
N TRP A 382 -5.12 21.31 0.05
CA TRP A 382 -4.40 21.69 -1.18
C TRP A 382 -4.54 20.64 -2.28
N VAL A 383 -4.28 19.37 -1.96
CA VAL A 383 -4.39 18.26 -2.92
C VAL A 383 -5.84 18.05 -3.35
N ALA A 384 -6.79 18.02 -2.40
CA ALA A 384 -8.20 17.86 -2.70
C ALA A 384 -8.71 18.97 -3.64
N ALA A 385 -8.44 20.22 -3.30
CA ALA A 385 -8.82 21.38 -4.12
C ALA A 385 -8.08 21.39 -5.47
N GLY A 386 -6.83 20.92 -5.52
CA GLY A 386 -6.08 20.74 -6.77
C GLY A 386 -6.74 19.76 -7.73
N VAL A 387 -7.22 18.62 -7.21
CA VAL A 387 -7.97 17.64 -8.00
C VAL A 387 -9.28 18.24 -8.51
N LEU A 388 -10.02 18.96 -7.66
CA LEU A 388 -11.27 19.61 -8.05
C LEU A 388 -11.05 20.71 -9.07
N ALA A 389 -9.99 21.52 -8.92
CA ALA A 389 -9.60 22.55 -9.89
C ALA A 389 -9.25 21.92 -11.25
N GLU A 390 -8.59 20.77 -11.25
CA GLU A 390 -8.24 20.05 -12.47
C GLU A 390 -9.48 19.48 -13.17
N LEU A 391 -10.40 18.90 -12.42
CA LEU A 391 -11.67 18.40 -12.93
C LEU A 391 -12.53 19.54 -13.51
N ALA A 392 -12.64 20.65 -12.77
CA ALA A 392 -13.32 21.87 -13.22
C ALA A 392 -12.71 22.42 -14.52
N ALA A 393 -11.37 22.42 -14.62
CA ALA A 393 -10.68 22.84 -15.83
C ALA A 393 -10.96 21.93 -17.03
N ARG A 394 -11.06 20.61 -16.83
CA ARG A 394 -11.39 19.64 -17.90
C ARG A 394 -12.80 19.83 -18.44
N VAL A 395 -13.78 20.04 -17.56
CA VAL A 395 -15.18 20.23 -17.95
C VAL A 395 -15.52 21.68 -18.31
N ARG A 396 -14.52 22.57 -18.23
CA ARG A 396 -14.65 24.02 -18.47
C ARG A 396 -15.72 24.68 -17.59
N LEU A 397 -15.83 24.23 -16.33
CA LEU A 397 -16.80 24.75 -15.38
C LEU A 397 -16.70 26.29 -15.31
N PHE A 398 -17.83 26.97 -15.34
CA PHE A 398 -17.96 28.44 -15.36
C PHE A 398 -17.37 29.16 -16.58
N ARG A 399 -16.93 28.44 -17.62
CA ARG A 399 -16.46 29.02 -18.90
C ARG A 399 -17.37 28.69 -20.08
N VAL A 400 -18.31 27.77 -19.88
CA VAL A 400 -19.34 27.35 -20.83
C VAL A 400 -20.67 27.19 -20.07
N PRO A 401 -21.82 27.15 -20.76
CA PRO A 401 -23.10 26.89 -20.11
C PRO A 401 -23.07 25.60 -19.26
N LEU A 402 -23.78 25.57 -18.13
CA LEU A 402 -23.73 24.43 -17.20
C LEU A 402 -24.14 23.09 -17.84
N ALA A 403 -25.09 23.11 -18.78
CA ALA A 403 -25.48 21.93 -19.53
C ALA A 403 -24.31 21.35 -20.37
N GLU A 404 -23.46 22.21 -20.94
CA GLU A 404 -22.27 21.81 -21.67
C GLU A 404 -21.21 21.22 -20.73
N SER A 405 -21.00 21.83 -19.56
CA SER A 405 -20.09 21.27 -18.54
C SER A 405 -20.57 19.92 -18.01
N ALA A 406 -21.88 19.75 -17.78
CA ALA A 406 -22.47 18.48 -17.37
C ALA A 406 -22.28 17.39 -18.43
N ARG A 407 -22.50 17.71 -19.71
CA ARG A 407 -22.23 16.78 -20.82
C ARG A 407 -20.75 16.37 -20.88
N ARG A 408 -19.83 17.31 -20.67
CA ARG A 408 -18.38 17.04 -20.63
C ARG A 408 -18.01 16.16 -19.45
N PHE A 409 -18.60 16.41 -18.28
CA PHE A 409 -18.39 15.63 -17.07
C PHE A 409 -18.81 14.17 -17.26
N ALA A 410 -20.03 13.93 -17.79
CA ALA A 410 -20.50 12.60 -18.13
C ALA A 410 -19.64 11.91 -19.21
N GLY A 411 -19.06 12.69 -20.13
CA GLY A 411 -18.19 12.20 -21.20
C GLY A 411 -16.70 12.03 -20.83
N LEU A 412 -16.30 12.25 -19.57
CA LEU A 412 -14.90 12.11 -19.16
C LEU A 412 -14.42 10.65 -19.30
N PRO A 413 -13.21 10.41 -19.84
CA PRO A 413 -12.67 9.06 -19.93
C PRO A 413 -12.40 8.48 -18.54
N ARG A 414 -12.48 7.15 -18.40
CA ARG A 414 -12.27 6.46 -17.12
C ARG A 414 -10.89 6.74 -16.54
N ALA A 415 -9.85 6.87 -17.37
CA ALA A 415 -8.53 7.31 -16.92
C ALA A 415 -8.50 8.69 -16.24
N ALA A 416 -9.39 9.62 -16.60
CA ALA A 416 -9.48 10.92 -15.91
C ALA A 416 -10.14 10.76 -14.54
N TRP A 417 -11.24 10.01 -14.47
CA TRP A 417 -11.91 9.65 -13.22
C TRP A 417 -10.98 8.91 -12.26
N ALA A 418 -10.26 7.91 -12.74
CA ALA A 418 -9.30 7.15 -11.97
C ALA A 418 -8.22 8.03 -11.31
N MET A 419 -7.67 8.98 -12.08
CA MET A 419 -6.68 9.92 -11.57
C MET A 419 -7.28 10.77 -10.44
N SER A 420 -8.44 11.38 -10.66
CA SER A 420 -9.10 12.22 -9.66
C SER A 420 -9.48 11.44 -8.39
N ILE A 421 -10.07 10.26 -8.53
CA ILE A 421 -10.46 9.41 -7.40
C ILE A 421 -9.22 9.01 -6.60
N ALA A 422 -8.17 8.50 -7.25
CA ALA A 422 -6.98 8.04 -6.54
C ALA A 422 -6.28 9.18 -5.76
N HIS A 423 -6.18 10.38 -6.34
CA HIS A 423 -5.52 11.51 -5.68
C HIS A 423 -6.40 12.16 -4.60
N LEU A 424 -7.74 12.12 -4.73
CA LEU A 424 -8.62 12.45 -3.61
C LEU A 424 -8.46 11.47 -2.46
N GLY A 425 -8.28 10.18 -2.74
CA GLY A 425 -7.96 9.18 -1.74
C GLY A 425 -6.67 9.51 -0.97
N VAL A 426 -5.63 9.98 -1.67
CA VAL A 426 -4.40 10.48 -1.02
C VAL A 426 -4.68 11.68 -0.12
N ALA A 427 -5.51 12.64 -0.53
CA ALA A 427 -5.86 13.78 0.31
C ALA A 427 -6.58 13.35 1.60
N VAL A 428 -7.53 12.41 1.50
CA VAL A 428 -8.25 11.85 2.65
C VAL A 428 -7.30 11.05 3.55
N LEU A 429 -6.41 10.25 2.97
CA LEU A 429 -5.39 9.50 3.70
C LEU A 429 -4.46 10.44 4.49
N VAL A 430 -3.96 11.51 3.86
CA VAL A 430 -3.11 12.52 4.53
C VAL A 430 -3.86 13.20 5.68
N ALA A 431 -5.12 13.58 5.50
CA ALA A 431 -5.92 14.13 6.58
C ALA A 431 -6.08 13.14 7.74
N GLY A 432 -6.31 11.85 7.43
CA GLY A 432 -6.41 10.77 8.40
C GLY A 432 -5.13 10.56 9.20
N THR A 433 -3.98 10.44 8.54
CA THR A 433 -2.69 10.21 9.21
C THR A 433 -2.24 11.42 10.03
N VAL A 434 -2.50 12.64 9.55
CA VAL A 434 -2.23 13.87 10.32
C VAL A 434 -3.11 13.94 11.57
N GLY A 435 -4.41 13.64 11.45
CA GLY A 435 -5.30 13.66 12.61
C GLY A 435 -4.95 12.61 13.65
N ALA A 436 -4.73 11.37 13.21
CA ALA A 436 -4.38 10.27 14.09
C ALA A 436 -3.03 10.50 14.79
N GLY A 437 -2.03 11.02 14.07
CA GLY A 437 -0.69 11.24 14.64
C GLY A 437 -0.53 12.48 15.52
N ASN A 438 -1.43 13.46 15.45
CA ASN A 438 -1.27 14.74 16.17
C ASN A 438 -2.35 15.04 17.21
N TRP A 439 -3.52 14.40 17.13
CA TRP A 439 -4.65 14.66 18.03
C TRP A 439 -5.12 13.43 18.81
N GLN A 440 -4.37 12.33 18.76
CA GLN A 440 -4.61 11.18 19.63
C GLN A 440 -4.52 11.61 21.11
N SER A 441 -5.44 11.08 21.91
CA SER A 441 -5.41 11.22 23.37
C SER A 441 -5.67 9.86 24.00
N GLU A 442 -4.98 9.57 25.11
CA GLU A 442 -5.08 8.27 25.79
C GLU A 442 -5.15 8.43 27.30
N ARG A 443 -5.71 7.41 27.95
CA ARG A 443 -5.75 7.27 29.41
C ARG A 443 -5.65 5.81 29.78
N GLU A 444 -4.75 5.48 30.70
CA GLU A 444 -4.63 4.16 31.29
C GLU A 444 -4.84 4.24 32.80
N GLN A 445 -5.75 3.43 33.33
CA GLN A 445 -6.07 3.42 34.75
C GLN A 445 -6.52 2.02 35.20
N ALA A 446 -6.14 1.63 36.42
CA ALA A 446 -6.74 0.49 37.09
C ALA A 446 -8.15 0.88 37.57
N MET A 447 -9.17 0.20 37.06
CA MET A 447 -10.58 0.51 37.31
C MET A 447 -11.29 -0.65 38.01
N HIS A 448 -12.23 -0.31 38.90
CA HIS A 448 -13.20 -1.23 39.49
C HIS A 448 -14.55 -1.07 38.79
N PRO A 449 -15.41 -2.11 38.79
CA PRO A 449 -16.79 -1.96 38.34
C PRO A 449 -17.49 -0.80 39.09
N GLY A 450 -18.07 0.13 38.33
CA GLY A 450 -18.63 1.39 38.81
C GLY A 450 -17.75 2.62 38.55
N ASP A 451 -16.44 2.45 38.32
CA ASP A 451 -15.53 3.55 38.04
C ASP A 451 -15.79 4.16 36.65
N THR A 452 -15.60 5.47 36.56
CA THR A 452 -15.75 6.24 35.32
C THR A 452 -14.50 7.05 34.99
N VAL A 453 -14.16 7.12 33.71
CA VAL A 453 -13.04 7.92 33.20
C VAL A 453 -13.54 8.80 32.05
N ALA A 454 -13.23 10.11 32.11
CA ALA A 454 -13.54 11.03 31.03
C ALA A 454 -12.34 11.19 30.07
N LEU A 455 -12.58 11.15 28.76
CA LEU A 455 -11.59 11.40 27.73
C LEU A 455 -12.24 12.03 26.49
N ALA A 456 -11.68 13.13 25.98
CA ALA A 456 -12.14 13.82 24.77
C ALA A 456 -13.66 14.14 24.74
N GLY A 457 -14.25 14.41 25.91
CA GLY A 457 -15.68 14.70 26.07
C GLY A 457 -16.61 13.48 26.09
N TYR A 458 -16.05 12.27 26.12
CA TYR A 458 -16.75 11.02 26.39
C TYR A 458 -16.51 10.57 27.83
N GLU A 459 -17.49 9.89 28.42
CA GLU A 459 -17.36 9.20 29.70
C GLU A 459 -17.39 7.69 29.46
N PHE A 460 -16.39 7.00 30.01
CA PHE A 460 -16.21 5.56 29.92
C PHE A 460 -16.43 4.97 31.32
N ALA A 461 -17.50 4.20 31.48
CA ALA A 461 -17.86 3.54 32.73
C ALA A 461 -17.53 2.05 32.66
N LEU A 462 -16.71 1.54 33.57
CA LEU A 462 -16.49 0.10 33.70
C LEU A 462 -17.69 -0.51 34.41
N LEU A 463 -18.53 -1.25 33.69
CA LEU A 463 -19.74 -1.87 34.24
C LEU A 463 -19.45 -3.21 34.90
N GLY A 464 -18.45 -3.94 34.41
CA GLY A 464 -18.07 -5.24 34.95
C GLY A 464 -16.91 -5.87 34.20
N VAL A 465 -16.28 -6.87 34.84
CA VAL A 465 -15.24 -7.71 34.25
C VAL A 465 -15.57 -9.15 34.59
N GLY A 466 -15.46 -10.05 33.61
CA GLY A 466 -15.75 -11.46 33.81
C GLY A 466 -15.00 -12.36 32.84
N ASP A 467 -14.81 -13.61 33.26
CA ASP A 467 -14.20 -14.65 32.44
C ASP A 467 -15.29 -15.41 31.69
N MET A 468 -15.02 -15.75 30.43
CA MET A 468 -15.92 -16.50 29.58
C MET A 468 -15.17 -17.45 28.64
N PRO A 469 -15.69 -18.67 28.44
CA PRO A 469 -15.07 -19.61 27.51
C PRO A 469 -15.33 -19.17 26.06
N GLY A 470 -14.27 -19.14 25.26
CA GLY A 470 -14.32 -19.03 23.81
C GLY A 470 -14.22 -20.40 23.11
N PRO A 471 -14.15 -20.44 21.76
CA PRO A 471 -14.08 -21.70 21.01
C PRO A 471 -12.86 -22.57 21.33
N ASN A 472 -11.71 -21.93 21.59
CA ASN A 472 -10.45 -22.58 21.92
C ASN A 472 -9.55 -21.72 22.85
N TYR A 473 -10.13 -20.73 23.51
CA TYR A 473 -9.45 -19.81 24.43
C TYR A 473 -10.34 -19.51 25.64
N LEU A 474 -9.76 -18.96 26.70
CA LEU A 474 -10.47 -18.35 27.83
C LEU A 474 -10.35 -16.83 27.69
N ALA A 475 -11.47 -16.12 27.57
CA ALA A 475 -11.49 -14.68 27.46
C ALA A 475 -11.80 -14.05 28.80
N ARG A 476 -10.97 -13.10 29.22
CA ARG A 476 -11.32 -12.12 30.24
C ARG A 476 -11.85 -10.87 29.56
N ARG A 477 -13.14 -10.59 29.73
CA ARG A 477 -13.85 -9.52 29.04
C ARG A 477 -14.21 -8.40 30.01
N ALA A 478 -13.95 -7.16 29.62
CA ALA A 478 -14.52 -5.99 30.31
C ALA A 478 -15.78 -5.51 29.58
N THR A 479 -16.72 -4.96 30.33
CA THR A 479 -17.93 -4.31 29.80
C THR A 479 -17.83 -2.82 30.09
N VAL A 480 -17.63 -2.02 29.05
CA VAL A 480 -17.39 -0.57 29.18
C VAL A 480 -18.49 0.20 28.48
N GLY A 481 -19.32 0.89 29.26
CA GLY A 481 -20.34 1.79 28.74
C GLY A 481 -19.71 3.12 28.35
N VAL A 482 -20.07 3.64 27.18
CA VAL A 482 -19.59 4.93 26.67
C VAL A 482 -20.76 5.88 26.51
N SER A 483 -20.66 7.06 27.11
CA SER A 483 -21.67 8.11 26.99
C SER A 483 -21.05 9.46 26.62
N ARG A 484 -21.86 10.37 26.09
CA ARG A 484 -21.47 11.75 25.80
C ARG A 484 -22.63 12.68 26.08
N GLY A 485 -22.43 13.63 27.00
CA GLY A 485 -23.50 14.55 27.42
C GLY A 485 -24.72 13.84 28.02
N GLY A 486 -24.50 12.73 28.72
CA GLY A 486 -25.55 11.91 29.33
C GLY A 486 -26.28 10.95 28.39
N ALA A 487 -26.04 11.03 27.07
CA ALA A 487 -26.58 10.07 26.10
C ALA A 487 -25.61 8.89 25.90
N GLU A 488 -26.16 7.67 25.87
CA GLU A 488 -25.38 6.47 25.54
C GLU A 488 -24.91 6.52 24.08
N VAL A 489 -23.62 6.27 23.88
CA VAL A 489 -22.97 6.25 22.56
C VAL A 489 -22.72 4.82 22.12
N ALA A 490 -22.14 4.00 22.99
CA ALA A 490 -21.78 2.61 22.67
C ALA A 490 -21.54 1.78 23.94
N LEU A 491 -21.65 0.45 23.79
CA LEU A 491 -21.16 -0.53 24.74
C LEU A 491 -19.95 -1.26 24.13
N LEU A 492 -18.79 -1.12 24.75
CA LEU A 492 -17.53 -1.72 24.30
C LEU A 492 -17.19 -2.95 25.14
N LEU A 493 -16.81 -4.04 24.45
CA LEU A 493 -16.56 -5.35 25.04
C LEU A 493 -15.13 -5.85 24.74
N PRO A 494 -14.07 -5.16 25.22
CA PRO A 494 -12.70 -5.59 24.95
C PRO A 494 -12.37 -6.89 25.69
N GLU A 495 -11.47 -7.68 25.12
CA GLU A 495 -11.07 -8.97 25.69
C GLU A 495 -9.56 -9.11 25.80
N ARG A 496 -9.17 -9.93 26.75
CA ARG A 496 -7.84 -10.53 26.82
C ARG A 496 -8.00 -12.05 26.79
N ARG A 497 -7.45 -12.71 25.77
CA ARG A 497 -7.67 -14.13 25.51
C ARG A 497 -6.45 -14.96 25.87
N HIS A 498 -6.62 -15.99 26.69
CA HIS A 498 -5.61 -17.01 26.99
C HIS A 498 -5.86 -18.25 26.14
N TYR A 499 -4.84 -18.69 25.42
CA TYR A 499 -4.89 -19.91 24.61
C TYR A 499 -4.15 -21.04 25.34
N PRO A 500 -4.86 -22.04 25.91
CA PRO A 500 -4.24 -23.04 26.78
C PRO A 500 -3.21 -23.94 26.10
N VAL A 501 -3.34 -24.17 24.78
CA VAL A 501 -2.42 -25.04 24.03
C VAL A 501 -1.04 -24.39 23.85
N GLN A 502 -1.00 -23.08 23.59
CA GLN A 502 0.23 -22.30 23.41
C GLN A 502 0.70 -21.59 24.69
N ASP A 503 -0.12 -21.64 25.75
CA ASP A 503 0.06 -20.89 26.99
C ASP A 503 0.40 -19.40 26.76
N THR A 504 -0.34 -18.76 25.86
CA THR A 504 -0.08 -17.38 25.43
C THR A 504 -1.32 -16.51 25.62
N TRP A 505 -1.10 -15.25 25.97
CA TRP A 505 -2.14 -14.22 26.06
C TRP A 505 -2.13 -13.33 24.82
N THR A 506 -3.32 -12.97 24.36
CA THR A 506 -3.55 -12.01 23.27
C THR A 506 -4.57 -10.97 23.70
N THR A 507 -4.63 -9.88 22.96
CA THR A 507 -5.49 -8.72 23.24
C THR A 507 -6.46 -8.55 22.10
N GLU A 508 -7.69 -8.18 22.42
CA GLU A 508 -8.72 -7.85 21.44
C GLU A 508 -9.34 -6.52 21.84
N ALA A 509 -8.96 -5.46 21.13
CA ALA A 509 -9.49 -4.15 21.39
C ALA A 509 -10.97 -4.05 20.98
N ALA A 510 -11.77 -3.35 21.78
CA ALA A 510 -13.11 -2.95 21.37
C ALA A 510 -13.07 -1.53 20.81
N ILE A 511 -13.58 -1.38 19.59
CA ILE A 511 -13.53 -0.12 18.85
C ILE A 511 -14.94 0.30 18.45
N HIS A 512 -15.33 1.51 18.84
CA HIS A 512 -16.50 2.19 18.28
C HIS A 512 -16.04 3.26 17.29
N THR A 513 -16.24 2.99 16.01
CA THR A 513 -15.89 3.90 14.93
C THR A 513 -17.01 4.89 14.65
N THR A 514 -16.67 6.18 14.73
CA THR A 514 -17.51 7.28 14.24
C THR A 514 -16.99 7.78 12.88
N TRP A 515 -17.60 8.81 12.31
CA TRP A 515 -17.05 9.46 11.11
C TRP A 515 -15.75 10.22 11.36
N LEU A 516 -15.50 10.66 12.59
CA LEU A 516 -14.42 11.59 12.93
C LEU A 516 -13.36 11.01 13.87
N ALA A 517 -13.65 9.91 14.55
CA ALA A 517 -12.73 9.29 15.50
C ALA A 517 -13.13 7.84 15.79
N ASP A 518 -12.15 7.06 16.23
CA ASP A 518 -12.38 5.78 16.89
C ASP A 518 -12.28 5.96 18.41
N LEU A 519 -13.25 5.38 19.13
CA LEU A 519 -13.18 5.18 20.57
C LEU A 519 -12.68 3.76 20.80
N TYR A 520 -11.50 3.64 21.40
CA TYR A 520 -10.75 2.39 21.44
C TYR A 520 -10.50 2.03 22.90
N VAL A 521 -10.84 0.81 23.31
CA VAL A 521 -10.64 0.34 24.67
C VAL A 521 -9.95 -1.00 24.65
N VAL A 522 -8.98 -1.17 25.54
CA VAL A 522 -8.23 -2.41 25.78
C VAL A 522 -8.30 -2.76 27.25
N VAL A 523 -8.48 -4.05 27.52
CA VAL A 523 -8.42 -4.63 28.86
C VAL A 523 -7.08 -5.31 29.08
N GLY A 524 -6.38 -4.88 30.13
CA GLY A 524 -5.07 -5.38 30.52
C GLY A 524 -5.14 -6.45 31.60
N ALA A 525 -4.03 -6.64 32.32
CA ALA A 525 -3.99 -7.48 33.52
C ALA A 525 -4.68 -6.79 34.70
N ASP A 526 -5.05 -7.59 35.71
CA ASP A 526 -5.37 -7.03 37.02
C ASP A 526 -4.12 -6.38 37.61
N ALA A 527 -4.32 -5.19 38.19
CA ALA A 527 -3.24 -4.47 38.84
C ALA A 527 -2.89 -5.13 40.19
N PRO A 528 -1.61 -5.10 40.61
CA PRO A 528 -1.18 -5.68 41.89
C PRO A 528 -1.93 -5.17 43.13
N GLY A 529 -2.52 -3.97 43.06
CA GLY A 529 -3.29 -3.32 44.12
C GLY A 529 -4.82 -3.48 44.02
N GLY A 530 -5.32 -4.33 43.11
CA GLY A 530 -6.75 -4.46 42.81
C GLY A 530 -7.19 -3.60 41.62
N GLY A 531 -8.33 -3.97 41.02
CA GLY A 531 -8.85 -3.36 39.80
C GLY A 531 -8.21 -3.92 38.52
N THR A 532 -8.91 -3.75 37.41
CA THR A 532 -8.46 -4.21 36.09
C THR A 532 -7.89 -3.02 35.33
N ALA A 533 -6.70 -3.17 34.74
CA ALA A 533 -6.11 -2.13 33.90
C ALA A 533 -6.96 -1.93 32.65
N ILE A 534 -7.49 -0.72 32.47
CA ILE A 534 -8.23 -0.32 31.27
C ILE A 534 -7.46 0.79 30.59
N ARG A 535 -7.14 0.59 29.31
CA ARG A 535 -6.54 1.59 28.44
C ARG A 535 -7.56 2.08 27.44
N ILE A 536 -7.74 3.40 27.38
CA ILE A 536 -8.73 4.07 26.55
C ILE A 536 -7.97 5.02 25.63
N HIS A 537 -8.27 4.97 24.33
CA HIS A 537 -7.79 5.91 23.35
C HIS A 537 -8.96 6.58 22.63
N HIS A 538 -8.80 7.86 22.36
CA HIS A 538 -9.60 8.59 21.38
C HIS A 538 -8.67 8.93 20.22
N ASN A 539 -8.97 8.36 19.06
CA ASN A 539 -8.10 8.37 17.88
C ASN A 539 -8.79 9.13 16.74
N PRO A 540 -8.56 10.46 16.59
CA PRO A 540 -9.21 11.26 15.55
C PRO A 540 -8.77 10.85 14.15
N LEU A 541 -9.73 10.85 13.22
CA LEU A 541 -9.57 10.66 11.79
C LEU A 541 -8.90 9.34 11.35
N VAL A 542 -8.69 8.37 12.25
CA VAL A 542 -8.25 7.01 11.86
C VAL A 542 -9.16 6.40 10.78
N PRO A 543 -10.50 6.52 10.83
CA PRO A 543 -11.37 6.00 9.76
C PRO A 543 -11.05 6.58 8.38
N TRP A 544 -10.50 7.79 8.31
CA TRP A 544 -10.14 8.44 7.05
C TRP A 544 -8.87 7.83 6.44
N ILE A 545 -8.00 7.20 7.24
CA ILE A 545 -6.86 6.43 6.72
C ILE A 545 -7.39 5.28 5.85
N TRP A 546 -8.35 4.51 6.40
CA TRP A 546 -8.95 3.37 5.71
C TRP A 546 -9.76 3.80 4.50
N ILE A 547 -10.60 4.84 4.63
CA ILE A 547 -11.39 5.39 3.52
C ILE A 547 -10.47 5.91 2.42
N GLY A 548 -9.40 6.63 2.76
CA GLY A 548 -8.42 7.14 1.81
C GLY A 548 -7.78 6.02 0.98
N ALA A 549 -7.34 4.95 1.64
CA ALA A 549 -6.78 3.78 0.97
C ALA A 549 -7.80 3.07 0.06
N LEU A 550 -9.04 2.87 0.53
CA LEU A 550 -10.12 2.29 -0.28
C LEU A 550 -10.45 3.13 -1.52
N VAL A 551 -10.48 4.46 -1.37
CA VAL A 551 -10.68 5.40 -2.47
C VAL A 551 -9.51 5.33 -3.47
N MET A 552 -8.27 5.19 -3.00
CA MET A 552 -7.10 4.96 -3.86
C MET A 552 -7.23 3.68 -4.69
N VAL A 553 -7.61 2.57 -4.05
CA VAL A 553 -7.87 1.28 -4.71
C VAL A 553 -9.00 1.40 -5.72
N ALA A 554 -10.10 2.08 -5.38
CA ALA A 554 -11.21 2.33 -6.30
C ALA A 554 -10.76 3.12 -7.53
N GLY A 555 -9.91 4.15 -7.36
CA GLY A 555 -9.32 4.89 -8.47
C GLY A 555 -8.49 3.98 -9.39
N GLY A 556 -7.68 3.10 -8.82
CA GLY A 556 -6.92 2.10 -9.57
C GLY A 556 -7.81 1.11 -10.33
N ALA A 557 -8.87 0.59 -9.71
CA ALA A 557 -9.86 -0.29 -10.33
C ALA A 557 -10.59 0.40 -11.50
N VAL A 558 -10.96 1.69 -11.34
CA VAL A 558 -11.54 2.49 -12.44
C VAL A 558 -10.55 2.59 -13.61
N SER A 559 -9.25 2.77 -13.36
CA SER A 559 -8.24 2.78 -14.43
C SER A 559 -8.09 1.40 -15.10
N LEU A 560 -8.08 0.29 -14.34
CA LEU A 560 -8.03 -1.06 -14.92
C LEU A 560 -9.24 -1.38 -15.81
N SER A 561 -10.41 -0.84 -15.46
CA SER A 561 -11.64 -1.03 -16.26
C SER A 561 -11.65 -0.25 -17.59
N ASP A 562 -10.70 0.66 -17.83
CA ASP A 562 -10.58 1.41 -19.09
C ASP A 562 -10.23 0.47 -20.26
N ARG A 563 -10.95 0.62 -21.37
CA ARG A 563 -10.74 -0.19 -22.59
C ARG A 563 -9.32 -0.06 -23.15
N ARG A 564 -8.62 1.04 -22.86
CA ARG A 564 -7.21 1.26 -23.26
C ARG A 564 -6.21 0.42 -22.47
N HIS A 565 -6.60 -0.07 -21.29
CA HIS A 565 -5.78 -0.95 -20.43
C HIS A 565 -6.16 -2.42 -20.53
N ARG A 566 -7.22 -2.74 -21.28
CA ARG A 566 -7.49 -4.13 -21.69
C ARG A 566 -6.36 -4.58 -22.59
N VAL A 567 -5.46 -5.40 -22.04
CA VAL A 567 -4.66 -6.32 -22.84
C VAL A 567 -5.66 -7.09 -23.70
N GLY A 568 -5.75 -6.78 -25.00
CA GLY A 568 -6.68 -7.49 -25.90
C GLY A 568 -7.90 -6.72 -26.45
N ALA A 569 -8.07 -5.40 -26.29
CA ALA A 569 -9.12 -4.72 -27.07
C ALA A 569 -8.66 -4.58 -28.53
N PRO A 570 -9.27 -5.25 -29.52
CA PRO A 570 -8.91 -5.04 -30.91
C PRO A 570 -9.26 -3.60 -31.27
N VAL A 571 -8.29 -2.85 -31.79
CA VAL A 571 -8.63 -1.69 -32.62
C VAL A 571 -9.34 -2.29 -33.83
N ARG A 572 -10.67 -2.28 -33.82
CA ARG A 572 -11.47 -2.66 -34.98
C ARG A 572 -11.08 -1.65 -36.07
N ARG A 573 -10.10 -2.00 -36.90
CA ARG A 573 -9.77 -1.26 -38.11
C ARG A 573 -11.07 -1.24 -38.89
N ARG A 574 -11.71 -0.07 -39.02
CA ARG A 574 -12.83 0.09 -39.95
C ARG A 574 -12.29 -0.40 -41.29
N ARG A 575 -12.87 -1.47 -41.81
CA ARG A 575 -12.62 -1.94 -43.18
C ARG A 575 -12.85 -0.72 -44.07
N PRO A 576 -11.91 -0.31 -44.93
CA PRO A 576 -12.21 0.71 -45.93
C PRO A 576 -13.45 0.25 -46.68
N ALA A 577 -14.43 1.15 -46.85
CA ALA A 577 -15.56 0.85 -47.71
C ALA A 577 -15.01 0.42 -49.09
N PRO A 578 -15.57 -0.61 -49.73
CA PRO A 578 -15.19 -0.94 -51.10
C PRO A 578 -15.36 0.33 -51.94
N ALA A 579 -14.29 0.73 -52.64
CA ALA A 579 -14.43 1.77 -53.65
C ALA A 579 -15.50 1.30 -54.63
N ALA A 580 -16.55 2.10 -54.79
CA ALA A 580 -17.57 1.83 -55.79
C ALA A 580 -16.87 1.69 -57.14
N ALA A 581 -16.95 0.50 -57.74
CA ALA A 581 -16.48 0.28 -59.08
C ALA A 581 -17.23 1.27 -59.99
N ALA A 582 -16.48 2.17 -60.62
CA ALA A 582 -17.00 2.97 -61.72
C ALA A 582 -17.46 1.97 -62.79
N ALA A 583 -18.77 1.91 -63.02
CA ALA A 583 -19.32 1.20 -64.15
C ALA A 583 -18.81 1.91 -65.43
N ALA A 584 -18.02 1.17 -66.20
CA ALA A 584 -17.72 1.47 -67.58
C ALA A 584 -18.67 0.66 -68.47
N GLY A 585 -19.20 1.31 -69.51
CA GLY A 585 -20.01 0.74 -70.59
C GLY A 585 -21.50 1.10 -70.47
N ASP A 586 -22.16 1.72 -71.44
CA ASP A 586 -21.83 2.10 -72.84
C ASP A 586 -22.64 3.35 -73.21
#